data_AF-A0A950YLY1-F1
#
_entry.id   AF-A0A950YLY1-F1
#
_cell.length_a   1.000
_cell.length_b   1.000
_cell.length_c   1.000
_cell.angle_alpha   90.00
_cell.angle_beta   90.00
_cell.angle_gamma   90.00
#
_symmetry.space_group_name_H-M   'P 1'
#
loop_
_entity.id
_entity.type
_entity.pdbx_description
1 polymer ?
#
loop_
_entity_poly.entity_id
_entity_poly.type
_entity_poly.pdbx_seq_one_letter_code
_entity_poly.pdbx_strand_id
1 'polypeptide(L)'
;GWPFARPAGGWSLLLDVAALGFSPEQASRLLLEQSAVAATSMMGWGDAVASRQVRFVFSAEPLARLGSLPQRLSNTRLARAVAG
;
A
#
# COMPACT_ATOMS: atom_id res chain seq x y z
N GLY A 1 -5.98 11.96 -2.78
CA GLY A 1 -4.59 11.89 -2.25
C GLY A 1 -4.39 10.59 -1.50
N TRP A 2 -3.18 9.99 -1.48
CA TRP A 2 -2.98 8.67 -0.88
C TRP A 2 -3.24 8.69 0.65
N PRO A 3 -4.13 7.83 1.18
CA PRO A 3 -4.47 7.77 2.61
C PRO A 3 -3.44 6.98 3.43
N PHE A 4 -2.19 7.46 3.44
CA PHE A 4 -1.14 6.87 4.27
C PHE A 4 -1.38 7.14 5.76
N ALA A 5 -1.22 6.11 6.59
CA ALA A 5 -1.18 6.32 8.04
C ALA A 5 0.09 7.08 8.42
N ARG A 6 0.00 7.98 9.40
CA ARG A 6 1.16 8.75 9.85
C ARG A 6 2.23 7.80 10.39
N PRO A 7 3.43 7.71 9.76
CA PRO A 7 4.47 6.83 10.24
C PRO A 7 5.02 7.36 11.56
N ALA A 8 5.22 6.47 12.53
CA ALA A 8 5.92 6.78 13.79
C ALA A 8 7.47 6.66 13.64
N GLY A 9 7.95 6.33 12.43
CA GLY A 9 9.36 6.13 12.06
C GLY A 9 9.57 4.86 11.23
N GLY A 10 10.77 4.67 10.67
CA GLY A 10 11.26 3.34 10.28
C GLY A 10 11.05 2.87 8.83
N TRP A 11 11.04 1.53 8.71
CA TRP A 11 11.23 0.68 7.54
C TRP A 11 9.93 0.17 6.90
N SER A 12 8.79 0.75 7.29
CA SER A 12 7.48 0.37 6.77
C SER A 12 6.51 1.54 6.67
N LEU A 13 5.51 1.39 5.81
CA LEU A 13 4.45 2.37 5.58
C LEU A 13 3.10 1.65 5.51
N LEU A 14 2.09 2.22 6.17
CA LEU A 14 0.72 1.71 6.15
C LEU A 14 -0.15 2.59 5.25
N LEU A 15 -1.02 1.95 4.47
CA LEU A 15 -1.99 2.59 3.59
C LEU A 15 -3.40 2.10 3.96
N ASP A 16 -4.33 3.02 4.31
CA ASP A 16 -5.74 2.68 4.50
C ASP A 16 -6.40 2.46 3.12
N VAL A 17 -6.49 1.20 2.71
CA VAL A 17 -7.05 0.82 1.41
C VAL A 17 -8.57 0.76 1.43
N ALA A 18 -9.18 0.67 2.62
CA ALA A 18 -10.62 0.75 2.77
C ALA A 18 -11.13 2.17 2.49
N ALA A 19 -10.35 3.21 2.79
CA ALA A 19 -10.63 4.59 2.36
C ALA A 19 -10.62 4.76 0.82
N LEU A 20 -10.02 3.82 0.09
CA LEU A 20 -10.01 3.77 -1.37
C LEU A 20 -11.06 2.79 -1.93
N GLY A 21 -11.88 2.17 -1.08
CA GLY A 21 -12.92 1.23 -1.49
C GLY A 21 -12.44 -0.21 -1.74
N PHE A 22 -11.27 -0.60 -1.24
CA PHE A 22 -10.72 -1.95 -1.40
C PHE A 22 -10.60 -2.69 -0.06
N SER A 23 -10.69 -4.03 -0.08
CA SER A 23 -10.21 -4.84 1.05
C SER A 23 -8.67 -4.93 1.04
N PRO A 24 -8.02 -5.15 2.20
CA PRO A 24 -6.57 -5.40 2.26
C PRO A 24 -6.06 -6.52 1.36
N GLU A 25 -6.77 -7.64 1.27
CA GLU A 25 -6.42 -8.79 0.42
C GLU A 25 -6.46 -8.39 -1.06
N GLN A 26 -7.53 -7.71 -1.46
CA GLN A 26 -7.71 -7.24 -2.83
C GLN A 26 -6.62 -6.23 -3.20
N ALA A 27 -6.34 -5.27 -2.33
CA ALA A 27 -5.31 -4.28 -2.55
C ALA A 27 -3.91 -4.91 -2.65
N SER A 28 -3.58 -5.84 -1.75
CA SER A 28 -2.32 -6.60 -1.77
C SER A 28 -2.12 -7.32 -3.11
N ARG A 29 -3.16 -8.03 -3.57
CA ARG A 29 -3.16 -8.72 -4.86
C ARG A 29 -3.00 -7.75 -6.04
N LEU A 30 -3.78 -6.67 -6.08
CA LEU A 30 -3.74 -5.69 -7.17
C LEU A 30 -2.39 -4.99 -7.26
N LEU A 31 -1.78 -4.62 -6.13
CA LEU A 31 -0.46 -4.00 -6.12
C LEU A 31 0.61 -4.94 -6.70
N LEU A 32 0.56 -6.23 -6.33
CA LEU A 32 1.48 -7.21 -6.87
C LEU A 32 1.24 -7.43 -8.38
N GLU A 33 0.00 -7.67 -8.80
CA GLU A 33 -0.33 -7.99 -10.19
C GLU A 33 -0.14 -6.80 -11.14
N GLN A 34 -0.47 -5.58 -10.72
CA GLN A 34 -0.50 -4.40 -11.61
C GLN A 34 0.76 -3.55 -11.55
N SER A 35 1.57 -3.70 -10.51
CA SER A 35 2.78 -2.89 -10.33
C SER A 35 4.01 -3.67 -9.89
N ALA A 36 3.90 -4.98 -9.67
CA ALA A 36 4.95 -5.84 -9.09
C ALA A 36 5.43 -5.37 -7.70
N VAL A 37 4.56 -4.69 -6.95
CA VAL A 37 4.83 -4.21 -5.59
C VAL A 37 4.12 -5.12 -4.60
N ALA A 38 4.88 -5.86 -3.81
CA ALA A 38 4.33 -6.63 -2.72
C ALA A 38 3.97 -5.71 -1.54
N ALA A 39 2.72 -5.80 -1.08
CA ALA A 39 2.26 -5.17 0.15
C ALA A 39 1.49 -6.23 0.96
N THR A 40 1.73 -6.30 2.27
CA THR A 40 1.11 -7.31 3.13
C THR A 40 -0.27 -6.83 3.58
N SER A 41 -1.30 -7.66 3.40
CA SER A 41 -2.60 -7.43 4.08
C SER A 41 -2.38 -7.43 5.59
N MET A 42 -2.90 -6.41 6.27
CA MET A 42 -2.83 -6.32 7.74
C MET A 42 -4.03 -6.99 8.43
N MET A 43 -4.87 -7.71 7.69
CA MET A 43 -5.89 -8.58 8.28
C MET A 43 -5.24 -9.62 9.22
N GLY A 44 -5.76 -9.72 10.45
CA GLY A 44 -5.25 -10.62 11.48
C GLY A 44 -4.02 -10.12 12.25
N TRP A 45 -3.51 -8.92 11.95
CA TRP A 45 -2.33 -8.33 12.63
C TRP A 45 -2.68 -7.36 13.77
N GLY A 46 -3.98 -7.23 14.09
CA GLY A 46 -4.50 -6.33 15.11
C GLY A 46 -6.01 -6.16 14.97
N ASP A 47 -6.56 -5.18 15.68
CA ASP A 47 -8.01 -4.92 15.74
C ASP A 47 -8.52 -4.17 14.48
N ALA A 48 -9.67 -3.50 14.62
CA ALA A 48 -10.40 -2.85 13.53
C ALA A 48 -9.55 -1.93 12.64
N VAL A 49 -8.53 -1.27 13.18
CA VAL A 49 -7.65 -0.38 12.39
C VAL A 49 -6.77 -1.17 11.42
N ALA A 50 -6.21 -2.30 11.84
CA ALA A 50 -5.34 -3.12 11.01
C ALA A 50 -6.11 -3.75 9.83
N SER A 51 -7.38 -4.11 10.05
CA SER A 51 -8.27 -4.70 9.05
C SER A 51 -8.59 -3.81 7.83
N ARG A 52 -8.12 -2.57 7.83
CA ARG A 52 -8.33 -1.59 6.76
C ARG A 52 -7.09 -1.35 5.92
N GLN A 53 -5.96 -1.93 6.29
CA GLN A 53 -4.65 -1.47 5.84
C GLN A 53 -3.86 -2.54 5.10
N VAL A 54 -2.98 -2.08 4.21
CA VAL A 54 -1.83 -2.86 3.74
C VAL A 54 -0.54 -2.22 4.25
N ARG A 55 0.49 -3.03 4.41
CA ARG A 55 1.84 -2.60 4.83
C ARG A 55 2.86 -2.81 3.73
N PHE A 56 3.59 -1.75 3.41
CA PHE A 56 4.84 -1.81 2.65
C PHE A 56 6.00 -1.98 3.63
N VAL A 57 6.94 -2.86 3.32
CA VAL A 57 8.20 -3.02 4.06
C VAL A 57 9.34 -2.71 3.09
N PHE A 58 10.20 -1.76 3.45
CA PHE A 58 11.25 -1.22 2.57
C PHE A 58 12.64 -1.16 3.24
N SER A 59 12.85 -1.87 4.35
CA SER A 59 14.16 -1.96 5.04
C SER A 59 15.31 -2.41 4.15
N ALA A 60 15.02 -3.26 3.15
CA ALA A 60 16.01 -3.84 2.24
C ALA A 60 15.92 -3.27 0.81
N GLU A 61 15.20 -2.18 0.60
CA GLU A 61 14.91 -1.66 -0.73
C GLU A 61 15.89 -0.54 -1.14
N PRO A 62 16.54 -0.63 -2.31
CA PRO A 62 17.37 0.45 -2.83
C PRO A 62 16.55 1.73 -3.05
N LEU A 63 17.14 2.90 -2.77
CA LEU A 63 16.48 4.20 -2.99
C LEU A 63 15.98 4.38 -4.43
N ALA A 64 16.74 3.90 -5.42
CA ALA A 64 16.34 3.95 -6.82
C ALA A 64 15.04 3.13 -7.09
N ARG A 65 14.89 1.98 -6.42
CA ARG A 65 13.66 1.17 -6.54
C ARG A 65 12.49 1.87 -5.89
N LEU A 66 12.67 2.51 -4.73
CA LEU A 66 11.64 3.33 -4.09
C LEU A 66 11.24 4.53 -4.96
N GLY A 67 12.21 5.20 -5.59
CA GLY A 67 11.96 6.31 -6.51
C GLY A 67 11.15 5.93 -7.75
N SER A 68 11.15 4.66 -8.16
CA SER A 68 10.34 4.16 -9.27
C SER A 68 8.87 3.89 -8.95
N LEU A 69 8.50 3.88 -7.66
CA LEU A 69 7.15 3.48 -7.21
C LEU A 69 6.03 4.35 -7.79
N PRO A 70 6.13 5.70 -7.87
CA PRO A 70 5.07 6.52 -8.45
C PRO A 70 4.71 6.11 -9.88
N GLN A 71 5.70 5.89 -10.73
CA GLN A 71 5.51 5.43 -12.11
C GLN A 71 4.88 4.04 -12.15
N ARG A 72 5.37 3.09 -11.34
CA ARG A 72 4.83 1.72 -11.29
C ARG A 72 3.37 1.70 -10.82
N LEU A 73 2.99 2.61 -9.91
CA LEU A 73 1.64 2.70 -9.39
C LEU A 73 0.67 3.42 -10.32
N SER A 74 1.16 4.28 -11.23
CA SER A 74 0.34 5.21 -12.03
C SER A 74 -0.87 4.59 -12.76
N ASN A 75 -0.73 3.34 -13.24
CA ASN A 75 -1.78 2.65 -14.00
C ASN A 75 -2.61 1.68 -13.16
N THR A 76 -2.35 1.57 -11.86
CA THR A 76 -3.07 0.66 -10.96
C THR A 76 -4.47 1.16 -10.67
N ARG A 77 -5.37 0.23 -10.33
CA ARG A 77 -6.72 0.58 -9.86
C ARG A 77 -6.70 1.43 -8.60
N LEU A 78 -5.75 1.19 -7.68
CA LEU A 78 -5.59 2.01 -6.48
C LEU A 78 -5.22 3.45 -6.84
N ALA A 79 -4.29 3.67 -7.77
CA ALA A 79 -3.92 5.02 -8.19
C ALA A 79 -5.09 5.78 -8.84
N ARG A 80 -5.94 5.09 -9.61
CA ARG A 80 -7.17 5.69 -10.15
C ARG A 80 -8.15 6.10 -9.05
N ALA A 81 -8.32 5.26 -8.03
CA ALA A 81 -9.17 5.57 -6.88
C ALA A 81 -8.64 6.73 -6.02
N VAL A 82 -7.33 6.99 -6.04
CA VAL A 82 -6.71 8.13 -5.34
C VAL A 82 -6.94 9.47 -6.05
N ALA A 83 -7.17 9.42 -7.37
CA ALA A 83 -7.34 10.57 -8.26
C ALA A 83 -8.81 10.96 -8.49
N GLY A 84 -9.76 10.06 -8.21
CA GLY A 84 -11.19 10.35 -8.13
C GLY A 84 -11.57 10.97 -6.79
#